data_AF-A0AAW6U4C1-F1
#
_entry.id   AF-A0AAW6U4C1-F1
#
_cell.length_a   1.000
_cell.length_b   1.000
_cell.length_c   1.000
_cell.angle_alpha   90.00
_cell.angle_beta   90.00
_cell.angle_gamma   90.00
#
_symmetry.space_group_name_H-M   'P 1'
#
loop_
_entity.id
_entity.type
_entity.pdbx_description
1 polymer ?
#
loop_
_entity_poly.entity_id
_entity_poly.type
_entity_poly.pdbx_seq_one_letter_code
_entity_poly.pdbx_strand_id
1 'polypeptide(L)'
;MKKISLVIILLLIAATLFACSEDTGYAGEYIGYSWAGEATGVTFEDATQYIETKMTLDKDGVITDLELDFKVKRGDTWVSRLDQTSTVAIDYTVIPTTATVGESVVNGDSMFTIQTIDFMSFYAYGVNSEGVVAITIVDPVTRFMFETRLDADFDYSQKLNTLNVGNELNVPTTRTSSSGLVKPTSWDAYASKNVFNIHSFSHVLIETGVFEGINQNSTVQHLLEALEITFVEGVPQEKTASYGFYGLGGWKGNYEAIAETLIGQNATQMVSIIDWSFERYALGVNENNQFGIDVQAGGTRTAQDSYDTIAGATVRMSRESTSFQRALVIAGIITEEQVIIGRF
;
A
#
# COMPACT_ATOMS: atom_id res chain seq x y z
N MET A 1 10.56 -68.38 -19.99
CA MET A 1 10.40 -67.43 -21.11
C MET A 1 9.37 -66.31 -20.88
N LYS A 2 8.52 -66.30 -19.84
CA LYS A 2 7.54 -65.20 -19.61
C LYS A 2 8.06 -63.97 -18.84
N LYS A 3 9.22 -64.07 -18.16
CA LYS A 3 9.80 -62.95 -17.37
C LYS A 3 10.62 -61.96 -18.21
N ILE A 4 11.11 -62.36 -19.38
CA ILE A 4 11.90 -61.49 -20.27
C ILE A 4 10.98 -60.53 -21.06
N SER A 5 9.77 -60.97 -21.42
CA SER A 5 8.78 -60.09 -22.10
C SER A 5 8.23 -58.98 -21.21
N LEU A 6 8.11 -59.19 -19.89
CA LEU A 6 7.57 -58.16 -18.99
C LEU A 6 8.57 -57.02 -18.74
N VAL A 7 9.87 -57.33 -18.70
CA VAL A 7 10.94 -56.34 -18.48
C VAL A 7 11.13 -55.46 -19.73
N ILE A 8 11.01 -56.02 -20.92
CA ILE A 8 11.10 -55.26 -22.18
C ILE A 8 9.87 -54.35 -22.38
N ILE A 9 8.68 -54.80 -21.97
CA ILE A 9 7.46 -53.98 -22.01
C ILE A 9 7.52 -52.84 -20.98
N LEU A 10 8.04 -53.08 -19.77
CA LEU A 10 8.26 -52.01 -18.78
C LEU A 10 9.32 -50.99 -19.22
N LEU A 11 10.39 -51.44 -19.88
CA LEU A 11 11.42 -50.55 -20.44
C LEU A 11 10.89 -49.72 -21.62
N LEU A 12 10.01 -50.28 -22.46
CA LEU A 12 9.36 -49.52 -23.53
C LEU A 12 8.36 -48.50 -22.97
N ILE A 13 7.59 -48.83 -21.92
CA ILE A 13 6.64 -47.90 -21.29
C ILE A 13 7.38 -46.77 -20.57
N ALA A 14 8.49 -47.07 -19.90
CA ALA A 14 9.37 -46.05 -19.32
C ALA A 14 10.00 -45.15 -20.41
N ALA A 15 10.44 -45.72 -21.53
CA ALA A 15 10.99 -44.95 -22.64
C ALA A 15 9.93 -44.07 -23.34
N THR A 16 8.66 -44.48 -23.40
CA THR A 16 7.56 -43.65 -23.93
C THR A 16 7.07 -42.58 -22.96
N LEU A 17 7.24 -42.76 -21.64
CA LEU A 17 6.95 -41.74 -20.64
C LEU A 17 8.04 -40.66 -20.55
N PHE A 18 9.30 -41.00 -20.85
CA PHE A 18 10.40 -40.03 -20.98
C PHE A 18 10.51 -39.38 -22.37
N ALA A 19 9.82 -39.90 -23.39
CA ALA A 19 9.86 -39.35 -24.76
C ALA A 19 8.73 -38.35 -25.08
N CYS A 20 7.89 -38.01 -24.10
CA CYS A 20 6.91 -36.92 -24.16
C CYS A 20 7.06 -35.96 -22.97
N SER A 21 8.28 -35.69 -22.50
CA SER A 21 8.50 -34.37 -21.88
C SER A 21 8.64 -33.40 -23.04
N GLU A 22 7.54 -32.76 -23.45
CA GLU A 22 7.70 -31.45 -24.06
C GLU A 22 8.58 -30.66 -23.07
N ASP A 23 9.68 -30.11 -23.57
CA ASP A 23 10.48 -29.16 -22.81
C ASP A 23 9.54 -27.98 -22.52
N THR A 24 8.84 -28.05 -21.39
CA THR A 24 7.91 -27.00 -20.97
C THR A 24 8.65 -25.73 -20.59
N GLY A 25 9.99 -25.77 -20.57
CA GLY A 25 10.82 -24.69 -20.06
C GLY A 25 10.32 -24.25 -18.69
N TYR A 26 10.11 -22.95 -18.52
CA TYR A 26 9.54 -22.36 -17.32
C TYR A 26 8.02 -22.16 -17.38
N ALA A 27 7.32 -22.68 -18.38
CA ALA A 27 5.90 -22.37 -18.57
C ALA A 27 5.05 -22.92 -17.41
N GLY A 28 4.28 -22.04 -16.76
CA GLY A 28 3.43 -22.43 -15.64
C GLY A 28 2.97 -21.27 -14.78
N GLU A 29 2.11 -21.60 -13.81
CA GLU A 29 1.64 -20.68 -12.78
C GLU A 29 2.30 -21.06 -11.44
N TYR A 30 2.89 -20.08 -10.77
CA TYR A 30 3.70 -20.26 -9.57
C TYR A 30 3.25 -19.30 -8.47
N ILE A 31 3.09 -19.84 -7.26
CA ILE A 31 2.58 -19.08 -6.12
C ILE A 31 3.61 -19.08 -5.00
N GLY A 32 3.98 -17.89 -4.54
CA GLY A 32 4.88 -17.68 -3.43
C GLY A 32 4.25 -16.84 -2.32
N TYR A 33 4.73 -17.04 -1.09
CA TYR A 33 4.14 -16.45 0.13
C TYR A 33 5.18 -15.77 1.00
N SER A 34 4.79 -14.69 1.68
CA SER A 34 5.53 -14.11 2.81
C SER A 34 4.54 -13.77 3.92
N TRP A 35 4.90 -13.96 5.18
CA TRP A 35 3.95 -13.78 6.29
C TRP A 35 4.52 -13.07 7.51
N ALA A 36 3.62 -12.50 8.31
CA ALA A 36 3.99 -11.76 9.51
C ALA A 36 4.62 -12.68 10.57
N GLY A 37 5.79 -12.28 11.07
CA GLY A 37 6.50 -12.98 12.13
C GLY A 37 7.39 -14.13 11.66
N GLU A 38 7.46 -14.37 10.34
CA GLU A 38 8.28 -15.41 9.73
C GLU A 38 9.73 -15.39 10.24
N ALA A 39 10.39 -14.23 10.15
CA ALA A 39 11.78 -14.11 10.55
C ALA A 39 12.02 -14.28 12.06
N THR A 40 10.94 -14.25 12.86
CA THR A 40 10.94 -14.52 14.30
C THR A 40 10.42 -15.93 14.64
N GLY A 41 10.23 -16.79 13.64
CA GLY A 41 9.84 -18.20 13.81
C GLY A 41 8.33 -18.45 13.89
N VAL A 42 7.48 -17.49 13.55
CA VAL A 42 6.03 -17.71 13.47
C VAL A 42 5.72 -18.59 12.25
N THR A 43 4.89 -19.61 12.42
CA THR A 43 4.45 -20.50 11.33
C THR A 43 3.46 -19.76 10.41
N PHE A 44 3.28 -20.26 9.18
CA PHE A 44 2.29 -19.65 8.28
C PHE A 44 0.86 -19.80 8.83
N GLU A 45 0.57 -20.92 9.50
CA GLU A 45 -0.72 -21.22 10.12
C GLU A 45 -1.07 -20.26 11.26
N ASP A 46 -0.05 -19.86 12.03
CA ASP A 46 -0.18 -18.91 13.15
C ASP A 46 -0.11 -17.44 12.69
N ALA A 47 0.15 -17.19 11.41
CA ALA A 47 0.24 -15.84 10.89
C ALA A 47 -1.12 -15.13 10.94
N THR A 48 -1.07 -13.82 11.20
CA THR A 48 -2.25 -12.95 11.15
C THR A 48 -2.34 -12.13 9.87
N GLN A 49 -1.29 -12.16 9.05
CA GLN A 49 -1.14 -11.38 7.84
C GLN A 49 -0.17 -12.11 6.89
N TYR A 50 -0.45 -12.10 5.59
CA TYR A 50 0.46 -12.61 4.58
C TYR A 50 0.30 -11.87 3.24
N ILE A 51 1.33 -12.00 2.40
CA ILE A 51 1.31 -11.60 1.00
C ILE A 51 1.47 -12.85 0.15
N GLU A 52 0.70 -12.89 -0.93
CA GLU A 52 0.73 -13.92 -1.96
C GLU A 52 1.15 -13.26 -3.27
N THR A 53 2.13 -13.85 -3.96
CA THR A 53 2.47 -13.50 -5.34
C THR A 53 2.11 -14.68 -6.23
N LYS A 54 1.28 -14.44 -7.23
CA LYS A 54 0.89 -15.40 -8.25
C LYS A 54 1.49 -14.96 -9.59
N MET A 55 2.34 -15.79 -10.18
CA MET A 55 3.15 -15.44 -11.34
C MET A 55 2.97 -16.49 -12.44
N THR A 56 2.66 -16.05 -13.66
CA THR A 56 2.59 -16.92 -14.83
C THR A 56 3.77 -16.66 -15.75
N LEU A 57 4.53 -17.71 -16.07
CA LEU A 57 5.67 -17.65 -16.96
C LEU A 57 5.35 -18.32 -18.30
N ASP A 58 5.97 -17.83 -19.38
CA ASP A 58 6.10 -18.59 -20.62
C ASP A 58 7.28 -19.59 -20.55
N LYS A 59 7.46 -20.36 -21.61
CA LYS A 59 8.53 -21.37 -21.69
C LYS A 59 9.94 -20.80 -21.55
N ASP A 60 10.15 -19.53 -21.91
CA ASP A 60 11.45 -18.87 -21.91
C ASP A 60 11.70 -18.11 -20.57
N GLY A 61 10.76 -18.23 -19.62
CA GLY A 61 10.82 -17.59 -18.31
C GLY A 61 10.39 -16.12 -18.33
N VAL A 62 9.69 -15.67 -19.37
CA VAL A 62 9.11 -14.33 -19.42
C VAL A 62 7.84 -14.30 -18.58
N ILE A 63 7.70 -13.29 -17.73
CA ILE A 63 6.50 -13.06 -16.93
C ILE A 63 5.38 -12.59 -17.85
N THR A 64 4.34 -13.39 -18.00
CA THR A 64 3.17 -13.10 -18.84
C THR A 64 1.98 -12.55 -18.04
N ASP A 65 1.94 -12.87 -16.75
CA ASP A 65 0.95 -12.37 -15.80
C ASP A 65 1.53 -12.36 -14.39
N LEU A 66 1.12 -11.38 -13.57
CA LEU A 66 1.54 -11.26 -12.18
C LEU A 66 0.44 -10.62 -11.34
N GLU A 67 0.07 -11.27 -10.24
CA GLU A 67 -0.85 -10.74 -9.24
C GLU A 67 -0.18 -10.79 -7.87
N LEU A 68 -0.36 -9.74 -7.08
CA LEU A 68 0.01 -9.73 -5.66
C LEU A 68 -1.26 -9.49 -4.84
N ASP A 69 -1.38 -10.12 -3.68
CA ASP A 69 -2.47 -9.86 -2.73
C ASP A 69 -1.94 -9.80 -1.30
N PHE A 70 -2.37 -8.80 -0.54
CA PHE A 70 -2.05 -8.64 0.88
C PHE A 70 -3.28 -8.98 1.70
N LYS A 71 -3.25 -10.15 2.34
CA LYS A 71 -4.35 -10.62 3.20
C LYS A 71 -4.07 -10.39 4.68
N VAL A 72 -5.12 -10.01 5.40
CA VAL A 72 -5.11 -9.84 6.84
C VAL A 72 -6.23 -10.64 7.47
N LYS A 73 -5.98 -11.18 8.66
CA LYS A 73 -6.95 -11.95 9.41
C LYS A 73 -7.90 -11.01 10.16
N ARG A 74 -9.20 -11.26 10.05
CA ARG A 74 -10.29 -10.56 10.75
C ARG A 74 -11.20 -11.63 11.38
N GLY A 75 -11.01 -11.89 12.67
CA GLY A 75 -11.57 -13.07 13.32
C GLY A 75 -11.00 -14.34 12.67
N ASP A 76 -11.87 -15.19 12.14
CA ASP A 76 -11.48 -16.45 11.48
C ASP A 76 -11.39 -16.34 9.95
N THR A 77 -11.59 -15.14 9.37
CA THR A 77 -11.60 -14.93 7.92
C THR A 77 -10.38 -14.14 7.46
N TRP A 78 -9.86 -14.50 6.28
CA TRP A 78 -8.87 -13.71 5.56
C TRP A 78 -9.57 -12.70 4.65
N VAL A 79 -9.20 -11.43 4.76
CA VAL A 79 -9.68 -10.37 3.88
C VAL A 79 -8.51 -9.73 3.15
N SER A 80 -8.70 -9.41 1.87
CA SER A 80 -7.71 -8.69 1.09
C SER A 80 -7.70 -7.21 1.48
N ARG A 81 -6.51 -6.63 1.65
CA ARG A 81 -6.31 -5.18 1.81
C ARG A 81 -6.38 -4.43 0.48
N LEU A 82 -6.54 -5.14 -0.63
CA LEU A 82 -6.78 -4.55 -1.95
C LEU A 82 -8.25 -4.18 -2.15
N ASP A 83 -9.15 -4.67 -1.29
CA ASP A 83 -10.55 -4.28 -1.32
C ASP A 83 -10.69 -2.80 -0.98
N GLN A 84 -11.09 -2.03 -1.98
CA GLN A 84 -11.31 -0.59 -1.91
C GLN A 84 -12.76 -0.25 -1.55
N THR A 85 -13.63 -1.25 -1.32
CA THR A 85 -15.03 -1.00 -0.97
C THR A 85 -15.12 -0.37 0.41
N SER A 86 -15.67 0.85 0.46
CA SER A 86 -15.90 1.58 1.70
C SER A 86 -17.34 2.10 1.78
N THR A 87 -17.85 2.24 3.01
CA THR A 87 -19.04 3.03 3.28
C THR A 87 -18.65 4.30 4.02
N VAL A 88 -19.23 5.43 3.61
CA VAL A 88 -18.97 6.73 4.20
C VAL A 88 -20.30 7.42 4.49
N ALA A 89 -20.47 7.83 5.74
CA ALA A 89 -21.52 8.76 6.15
C ALA A 89 -20.87 10.01 6.75
N ILE A 90 -21.46 11.17 6.45
CA ILE A 90 -21.00 12.48 6.93
C ILE A 90 -22.11 13.10 7.77
N ASP A 91 -21.79 13.41 9.03
CA ASP A 91 -22.63 14.22 9.92
C ASP A 91 -22.13 15.66 9.92
N TYR A 92 -22.76 16.51 9.12
CA TYR A 92 -22.41 17.93 8.97
C TYR A 92 -22.71 18.77 10.23
N THR A 93 -23.42 18.21 11.22
CA THR A 93 -23.71 18.87 12.50
C THR A 93 -22.56 18.75 13.50
N VAL A 94 -21.66 17.80 13.29
CA VAL A 94 -20.45 17.64 14.09
C VAL A 94 -19.43 18.69 13.67
N ILE A 95 -18.86 19.37 14.66
CA ILE A 95 -17.65 20.17 14.48
C ILE A 95 -16.48 19.26 14.87
N PRO A 96 -15.54 18.95 13.94
CA PRO A 96 -14.46 18.03 14.24
C PRO A 96 -13.57 18.58 15.35
N THR A 97 -13.13 17.72 16.27
CA THR A 97 -12.23 18.11 17.35
C THR A 97 -10.90 17.37 17.26
N THR A 98 -9.83 18.05 17.63
CA THR A 98 -8.47 17.52 17.54
C THR A 98 -8.28 16.34 18.49
N ALA A 99 -7.69 15.24 18.00
CA ALA A 99 -7.28 14.12 18.82
C ALA A 99 -6.29 14.54 19.92
N THR A 100 -6.45 14.03 21.13
CA THR A 100 -5.42 14.19 22.15
C THR A 100 -4.28 13.21 21.87
N VAL A 101 -3.04 13.71 21.90
CA VAL A 101 -1.81 12.94 21.67
C VAL A 101 -0.84 13.08 22.85
N GLY A 102 0.16 12.20 22.93
CA GLY A 102 1.11 12.13 24.05
C GLY A 102 1.30 10.70 24.53
N GLU A 103 1.25 10.49 25.86
CA GLU A 103 1.37 9.16 26.47
C GLU A 103 0.26 8.20 26.03
N SER A 104 -0.95 8.73 25.87
CA SER A 104 -2.09 8.04 25.29
C SER A 104 -2.65 8.84 24.13
N VAL A 105 -3.26 8.14 23.17
CA VAL A 105 -3.99 8.78 22.07
C VAL A 105 -5.46 8.55 22.30
N VAL A 106 -6.22 9.64 22.30
CA VAL A 106 -7.68 9.67 22.37
C VAL A 106 -8.17 10.37 21.11
N ASN A 107 -9.00 9.69 20.33
CA ASN A 107 -9.60 10.29 19.14
C ASN A 107 -10.48 11.47 19.57
N GLY A 108 -10.48 12.53 18.77
CA GLY A 108 -11.48 13.58 18.86
C GLY A 108 -12.76 13.21 18.13
N ASP A 109 -13.66 14.18 18.03
CA ASP A 109 -14.93 14.06 17.33
C ASP A 109 -14.70 14.14 15.82
N SER A 110 -15.31 13.21 15.08
CA SER A 110 -15.20 13.08 13.62
C SER A 110 -16.56 13.32 12.99
N MET A 111 -16.61 14.10 11.92
CA MET A 111 -17.80 14.23 11.07
C MET A 111 -18.08 12.94 10.29
N PHE A 112 -17.05 12.11 10.11
CA PHE A 112 -17.10 10.94 9.26
C PHE A 112 -17.33 9.66 10.07
N THR A 113 -18.29 8.85 9.62
CA THR A 113 -18.37 7.43 9.97
C THR A 113 -17.97 6.62 8.75
N ILE A 114 -16.82 5.96 8.82
CA ILE A 114 -16.23 5.21 7.70
C ILE A 114 -16.08 3.74 8.08
N GLN A 115 -16.55 2.84 7.20
CA GLN A 115 -16.22 1.43 7.25
C GLN A 115 -15.39 1.07 6.03
N THR A 116 -14.14 0.71 6.26
CA THR A 116 -13.19 0.27 5.23
C THR A 116 -12.29 -0.81 5.82
N ILE A 117 -11.75 -1.70 4.97
CA ILE A 117 -10.73 -2.68 5.39
C ILE A 117 -9.40 -1.99 5.70
N ASP A 118 -9.11 -0.89 4.99
CA ASP A 118 -7.88 -0.15 5.13
C ASP A 118 -8.06 1.36 4.92
N PHE A 119 -7.43 2.13 5.80
CA PHE A 119 -7.39 3.59 5.73
C PHE A 119 -6.13 4.11 5.02
N MET A 120 -5.21 3.24 4.63
CA MET A 120 -4.02 3.63 3.89
C MET A 120 -4.40 4.31 2.58
N SER A 121 -3.91 5.52 2.40
CA SER A 121 -4.22 6.37 1.25
C SER A 121 -5.66 6.82 1.13
N PHE A 122 -6.48 6.65 2.17
CA PHE A 122 -7.91 6.95 2.08
C PHE A 122 -8.19 8.46 2.12
N TYR A 123 -9.18 8.90 1.34
CA TYR A 123 -9.84 10.19 1.49
C TYR A 123 -11.34 10.06 1.25
N ALA A 124 -12.12 10.95 1.87
CA ALA A 124 -13.55 11.07 1.61
C ALA A 124 -14.00 12.53 1.71
N TYR A 125 -15.11 12.85 1.06
CA TYR A 125 -15.58 14.22 0.98
C TYR A 125 -17.06 14.29 0.58
N GLY A 126 -17.70 15.45 0.80
CA GLY A 126 -19.07 15.71 0.40
C GLY A 126 -19.47 17.16 0.63
N VAL A 127 -20.61 17.55 0.07
CA VAL A 127 -21.22 18.87 0.27
C VAL A 127 -22.71 18.67 0.57
N ASN A 128 -23.19 19.20 1.68
CA ASN A 128 -24.61 19.12 2.01
C ASN A 128 -25.45 20.14 1.22
N SER A 129 -26.78 20.07 1.35
CA SER A 129 -27.73 20.98 0.71
C SER A 129 -27.65 22.43 1.19
N GLU A 130 -26.95 22.70 2.29
CA GLU A 130 -26.70 24.04 2.83
C GLU A 130 -25.37 24.64 2.30
N GLY A 131 -24.61 23.88 1.52
CA GLY A 131 -23.30 24.31 0.98
C GLY A 131 -22.12 24.11 1.94
N VAL A 132 -22.29 23.37 3.03
CA VAL A 132 -21.20 22.99 3.93
C VAL A 132 -20.39 21.88 3.29
N VAL A 133 -19.09 22.11 3.13
CA VAL A 133 -18.14 21.15 2.60
C VAL A 133 -17.48 20.39 3.74
N ALA A 134 -17.39 19.07 3.62
CA ALA A 134 -16.64 18.21 4.51
C ALA A 134 -15.61 17.41 3.71
N ILE A 135 -14.37 17.36 4.20
CA ILE A 135 -13.28 16.57 3.62
C ILE A 135 -12.58 15.82 4.76
N THR A 136 -12.16 14.59 4.51
CA THR A 136 -11.18 13.88 5.33
C THR A 136 -10.10 13.27 4.44
N ILE A 137 -8.84 13.42 4.84
CA ILE A 137 -7.69 12.80 4.18
C ILE A 137 -6.86 12.11 5.26
N VAL A 138 -6.58 10.82 5.09
CA VAL A 138 -5.68 10.11 6.01
C VAL A 138 -4.25 10.47 5.69
N ASP A 139 -3.57 11.14 6.61
CA ASP A 139 -2.17 11.51 6.44
C ASP A 139 -1.26 10.26 6.41
N PRO A 140 -0.39 10.11 5.40
CA PRO A 140 0.43 8.90 5.24
C PRO A 140 1.51 8.75 6.33
N VAL A 141 1.90 9.85 6.98
CA VAL A 141 3.05 9.89 7.89
C VAL A 141 2.65 9.69 9.34
N THR A 142 1.60 10.38 9.79
CA THR A 142 1.06 10.33 11.15
C THR A 142 -0.05 9.28 11.30
N ARG A 143 -0.71 8.90 10.19
CA ARG A 143 -1.88 7.99 10.17
C ARG A 143 -3.10 8.53 10.90
N PHE A 144 -3.24 9.84 10.99
CA PHE A 144 -4.48 10.49 11.44
C PHE A 144 -5.37 10.86 10.25
N MET A 145 -6.70 10.81 10.47
CA MET A 145 -7.67 11.48 9.60
C MET A 145 -7.59 12.98 9.84
N PHE A 146 -7.23 13.75 8.82
CA PHE A 146 -7.30 15.21 8.85
C PHE A 146 -8.61 15.65 8.21
N GLU A 147 -9.48 16.22 9.03
CA GLU A 147 -10.80 16.68 8.64
C GLU A 147 -10.83 18.18 8.41
N THR A 148 -11.55 18.60 7.38
CA THR A 148 -11.80 20.00 7.06
C THR A 148 -13.29 20.19 6.88
N ARG A 149 -13.86 21.09 7.69
CA ARG A 149 -15.25 21.56 7.59
C ARG A 149 -15.23 23.01 7.11
N LEU A 150 -15.87 23.31 6.00
CA LEU A 150 -15.97 24.68 5.47
C LEU A 150 -17.45 25.05 5.38
N ASP A 151 -17.82 26.14 6.06
CA ASP A 151 -19.17 26.67 5.99
C ASP A 151 -19.45 27.28 4.61
N ALA A 152 -20.74 27.48 4.31
CA ALA A 152 -21.19 27.94 2.99
C ALA A 152 -20.62 29.31 2.57
N ASP A 153 -20.26 30.15 3.54
CA ASP A 153 -19.70 31.49 3.35
C ASP A 153 -18.16 31.52 3.35
N PHE A 154 -17.50 30.35 3.39
CA PHE A 154 -16.05 30.25 3.33
C PHE A 154 -15.50 30.85 2.01
N ASP A 155 -14.40 31.60 2.10
CA ASP A 155 -13.72 32.15 0.92
C ASP A 155 -12.84 31.08 0.25
N TYR A 156 -13.40 30.39 -0.74
CA TYR A 156 -12.72 29.33 -1.50
C TYR A 156 -11.54 29.83 -2.37
N SER A 157 -11.35 31.15 -2.50
CA SER A 157 -10.18 31.73 -3.19
C SER A 157 -8.93 31.75 -2.30
N GLN A 158 -9.08 31.54 -0.98
CA GLN A 158 -7.96 31.42 -0.07
C GLN A 158 -7.02 30.28 -0.47
N LYS A 159 -5.76 30.41 -0.06
CA LYS A 159 -4.72 29.42 -0.35
C LYS A 159 -4.79 28.26 0.64
N LEU A 160 -4.38 27.06 0.21
CA LEU A 160 -4.40 25.88 1.08
C LEU A 160 -3.57 26.02 2.35
N ASN A 161 -2.55 26.88 2.37
CA ASN A 161 -1.80 27.15 3.60
C ASN A 161 -2.65 27.80 4.72
N THR A 162 -3.83 28.34 4.40
CA THR A 162 -4.77 28.85 5.40
C THR A 162 -5.54 27.73 6.07
N LEU A 163 -5.68 26.55 5.46
CA LEU A 163 -6.22 25.38 6.14
C LEU A 163 -5.09 24.78 6.96
N ASN A 164 -5.06 24.97 8.28
CA ASN A 164 -4.01 24.41 9.13
C ASN A 164 -4.55 23.91 10.47
N VAL A 165 -3.70 23.19 11.20
CA VAL A 165 -4.05 22.61 12.50
C VAL A 165 -4.31 23.71 13.54
N GLY A 166 -3.51 24.78 13.53
CA GLY A 166 -3.52 25.82 14.55
C GLY A 166 -4.74 26.74 14.50
N ASN A 167 -5.41 26.83 13.35
CA ASN A 167 -6.67 27.56 13.20
C ASN A 167 -7.88 26.63 13.06
N GLU A 168 -7.71 25.35 13.35
CA GLU A 168 -8.79 24.34 13.39
C GLU A 168 -9.53 24.16 12.05
N LEU A 169 -8.93 24.55 10.92
CA LEU A 169 -9.49 24.31 9.58
C LEU A 169 -8.98 23.00 8.96
N ASN A 170 -7.92 22.40 9.49
CA ASN A 170 -7.46 21.06 9.13
C ASN A 170 -7.16 20.26 10.41
N VAL A 171 -8.16 19.55 10.90
CA VAL A 171 -8.24 18.99 12.26
C VAL A 171 -7.88 17.51 12.24
N PRO A 172 -6.80 17.07 12.90
CA PRO A 172 -6.50 15.65 13.02
C PRO A 172 -7.40 15.00 14.09
N THR A 173 -8.41 14.25 13.69
CA THR A 173 -9.48 13.75 14.58
C THR A 173 -9.21 12.33 15.08
N THR A 174 -8.85 11.41 14.19
CA THR A 174 -8.87 9.97 14.47
C THR A 174 -7.58 9.31 14.05
N ARG A 175 -6.93 8.58 14.95
CA ARG A 175 -5.78 7.74 14.60
C ARG A 175 -6.25 6.45 13.94
N THR A 176 -5.93 6.29 12.66
CA THR A 176 -6.27 5.09 11.87
C THR A 176 -5.28 3.95 12.06
N SER A 177 -4.03 4.24 12.46
CA SER A 177 -3.00 3.24 12.73
C SER A 177 -1.95 3.73 13.72
N SER A 178 -1.39 2.83 14.54
CA SER A 178 -0.26 3.12 15.44
C SER A 178 1.11 3.06 14.76
N SER A 179 1.14 2.67 13.47
CA SER A 179 2.36 2.44 12.70
C SER A 179 2.91 3.69 11.98
N GLY A 180 2.34 4.86 12.25
CA GLY A 180 2.82 6.13 11.69
C GLY A 180 4.31 6.35 11.95
N LEU A 181 5.01 6.85 10.92
CA LEU A 181 6.42 7.23 10.99
C LEU A 181 6.62 8.38 11.96
N VAL A 182 5.69 9.34 11.96
CA VAL A 182 5.65 10.44 12.91
C VAL A 182 4.59 10.15 13.95
N LYS A 183 4.96 10.29 15.23
CA LYS A 183 4.07 10.12 16.37
C LYS A 183 4.00 11.45 17.11
N PRO A 184 3.06 12.35 16.76
CA PRO A 184 2.91 13.63 17.43
C PRO A 184 2.74 13.42 18.94
N THR A 185 3.46 14.20 19.74
CA THR A 185 3.27 14.29 21.20
C THR A 185 2.54 15.56 21.61
N SER A 186 2.44 16.52 20.69
CA SER A 186 1.57 17.70 20.72
C SER A 186 1.29 18.13 19.28
N TRP A 187 0.14 18.76 19.06
CA TRP A 187 -0.22 19.39 17.78
C TRP A 187 0.34 20.80 17.61
N ASP A 188 0.83 21.44 18.68
CA ASP A 188 1.39 22.79 18.62
C ASP A 188 2.58 22.89 17.65
N ALA A 189 3.40 21.83 17.59
CA ALA A 189 4.52 21.72 16.66
C ALA A 189 4.08 21.69 15.18
N TYR A 190 2.80 21.42 14.94
CA TYR A 190 2.19 21.31 13.62
C TYR A 190 1.14 22.41 13.38
N ALA A 191 1.02 23.41 14.25
CA ALA A 191 -0.02 24.44 14.17
C ALA A 191 -0.03 25.19 12.82
N SER A 192 1.12 25.41 12.20
CA SER A 192 1.23 26.04 10.87
C SER A 192 1.15 25.06 9.69
N LYS A 193 0.83 23.80 9.96
CA LYS A 193 0.84 22.70 8.99
C LYS A 193 -0.56 22.19 8.69
N ASN A 194 -0.67 21.44 7.60
CA ASN A 194 -1.82 20.67 7.18
C ASN A 194 -1.39 19.32 6.62
N VAL A 195 -2.37 18.51 6.23
CA VAL A 195 -2.15 17.18 5.66
C VAL A 195 -1.13 17.16 4.50
N PHE A 196 -1.07 18.23 3.70
CA PHE A 196 -0.17 18.31 2.54
C PHE A 196 1.28 18.73 2.87
N ASN A 197 1.58 19.16 4.10
CA ASN A 197 2.93 19.63 4.46
C ASN A 197 3.37 19.30 5.89
N ILE A 198 2.72 18.36 6.55
CA ILE A 198 3.02 17.98 7.92
C ILE A 198 4.43 17.40 8.07
N HIS A 199 4.93 16.73 7.03
CA HIS A 199 6.25 16.12 7.00
C HIS A 199 6.86 16.20 5.58
N SER A 200 8.16 15.96 5.47
CA SER A 200 8.83 15.92 4.15
C SER A 200 8.25 14.86 3.21
N PHE A 201 7.66 13.79 3.76
CA PHE A 201 6.99 12.71 3.03
C PHE A 201 5.52 13.00 2.71
N SER A 202 5.01 14.19 3.03
CA SER A 202 3.67 14.59 2.58
C SER A 202 3.60 14.78 1.06
N HIS A 203 4.75 14.86 0.36
CA HIS A 203 4.80 14.93 -1.11
C HIS A 203 4.05 13.77 -1.78
N VAL A 204 3.99 12.59 -1.15
CA VAL A 204 3.34 11.41 -1.73
C VAL A 204 1.84 11.61 -2.00
N LEU A 205 1.20 12.53 -1.29
CA LEU A 205 -0.18 12.92 -1.56
C LEU A 205 -0.32 13.60 -2.93
N ILE A 206 0.67 14.41 -3.32
CA ILE A 206 0.57 15.43 -4.37
C ILE A 206 1.43 15.14 -5.61
N GLU A 207 2.21 14.05 -5.59
CA GLU A 207 3.06 13.65 -6.72
C GLU A 207 2.29 12.89 -7.80
N THR A 208 1.25 12.15 -7.42
CA THR A 208 0.44 11.33 -8.33
C THR A 208 -1.01 11.24 -7.89
N GLY A 209 -1.90 10.97 -8.83
CA GLY A 209 -3.31 10.69 -8.55
C GLY A 209 -4.14 11.96 -8.32
N VAL A 210 -5.19 11.84 -7.50
CA VAL A 210 -6.24 12.87 -7.36
C VAL A 210 -5.72 14.24 -6.89
N PHE A 211 -4.65 14.31 -6.10
CA PHE A 211 -4.09 15.57 -5.63
C PHE A 211 -2.81 15.98 -6.37
N GLU A 212 -2.53 15.38 -7.53
CA GLU A 212 -1.36 15.71 -8.33
C GLU A 212 -1.28 17.23 -8.60
N GLY A 213 -0.13 17.83 -8.28
CA GLY A 213 0.12 19.25 -8.49
C GLY A 213 -0.53 20.20 -7.46
N ILE A 214 -1.35 19.69 -6.53
CA ILE A 214 -1.86 20.47 -5.41
C ILE A 214 -0.71 20.86 -4.49
N ASN A 215 -0.61 22.14 -4.16
CA ASN A 215 0.43 22.64 -3.26
C ASN A 215 -0.10 23.79 -2.40
N GLN A 216 0.75 24.30 -1.51
CA GLN A 216 0.37 25.35 -0.54
C GLN A 216 -0.10 26.66 -1.18
N ASN A 217 0.21 26.91 -2.46
CA ASN A 217 -0.24 28.06 -3.23
C ASN A 217 -1.49 27.78 -4.10
N SER A 218 -1.96 26.53 -4.15
CA SER A 218 -3.29 26.22 -4.72
C SER A 218 -4.38 26.87 -3.88
N THR A 219 -5.50 27.22 -4.52
CA THR A 219 -6.68 27.68 -3.80
C THR A 219 -7.43 26.51 -3.18
N VAL A 220 -8.26 26.78 -2.17
CA VAL A 220 -9.17 25.77 -1.61
C VAL A 220 -10.13 25.26 -2.69
N GLN A 221 -10.65 26.15 -3.55
CA GLN A 221 -11.45 25.75 -4.70
C GLN A 221 -10.74 24.71 -5.60
N HIS A 222 -9.47 24.92 -5.92
CA HIS A 222 -8.72 24.00 -6.78
C HIS A 222 -8.58 22.60 -6.15
N LEU A 223 -8.40 22.51 -4.82
CA LEU A 223 -8.44 21.22 -4.11
C LEU A 223 -9.82 20.56 -4.21
N LEU A 224 -10.89 21.33 -4.04
CA LEU A 224 -12.26 20.80 -4.07
C LEU A 224 -12.67 20.34 -5.48
N GLU A 225 -12.22 21.05 -6.52
CA GLU A 225 -12.41 20.64 -7.92
C GLU A 225 -11.63 19.36 -8.25
N ALA A 226 -10.43 19.18 -7.69
CA ALA A 226 -9.68 17.92 -7.79
C ALA A 226 -10.44 16.76 -7.13
N LEU A 227 -11.23 17.04 -6.09
CA LEU A 227 -12.20 16.14 -5.48
C LEU A 227 -13.55 16.13 -6.21
N GLU A 228 -13.63 16.53 -7.48
CA GLU A 228 -14.87 16.51 -8.27
C GLU A 228 -16.05 17.31 -7.67
N ILE A 229 -15.79 18.27 -6.78
CA ILE A 229 -16.81 19.22 -6.32
C ILE A 229 -16.87 20.35 -7.35
N THR A 230 -18.05 20.52 -7.94
CA THR A 230 -18.29 21.58 -8.92
C THR A 230 -18.73 22.88 -8.23
N PHE A 231 -18.41 24.01 -8.84
CA PHE A 231 -18.80 25.34 -8.38
C PHE A 231 -19.73 26.04 -9.38
N VAL A 232 -20.72 26.76 -8.87
CA VAL A 232 -21.56 27.69 -9.65
C VAL A 232 -21.47 29.05 -8.97
N GLU A 233 -21.03 30.08 -9.71
CA GLU A 233 -20.85 31.44 -9.19
C GLU A 233 -20.00 31.51 -7.90
N GLY A 234 -19.02 30.61 -7.77
CA GLY A 234 -18.13 30.55 -6.59
C GLY A 234 -18.70 29.78 -5.39
N VAL A 235 -19.88 29.15 -5.54
CA VAL A 235 -20.53 28.34 -4.49
C VAL A 235 -20.41 26.85 -4.81
N PRO A 236 -19.95 25.99 -3.86
CA PRO A 236 -19.87 24.56 -4.08
C PRO A 236 -21.26 23.95 -4.23
N GLN A 237 -21.42 23.03 -5.18
CA GLN A 237 -22.69 22.35 -5.40
C GLN A 237 -22.83 21.12 -4.49
N GLU A 238 -24.07 20.82 -4.08
CA GLU A 238 -24.39 19.63 -3.28
C GLU A 238 -23.81 18.37 -3.94
N LYS A 239 -23.12 17.56 -3.14
CA LYS A 239 -22.50 16.31 -3.58
C LYS A 239 -22.61 15.27 -2.47
N THR A 240 -23.23 14.15 -2.79
CA THR A 240 -23.30 13.00 -1.88
C THR A 240 -21.91 12.54 -1.49
N ALA A 241 -21.77 12.05 -0.26
CA ALA A 241 -20.51 11.55 0.26
C ALA A 241 -19.84 10.59 -0.74
N SER A 242 -18.60 10.91 -1.09
CA SER A 242 -17.76 10.18 -2.03
C SER A 242 -16.41 9.91 -1.39
N TYR A 243 -15.69 8.91 -1.87
CA TYR A 243 -14.40 8.51 -1.31
C TYR A 243 -13.48 7.95 -2.38
N GLY A 244 -12.21 7.82 -2.04
CA GLY A 244 -11.23 7.16 -2.88
C GLY A 244 -9.94 6.90 -2.13
N PHE A 245 -8.93 6.51 -2.90
CA PHE A 245 -7.59 6.25 -2.41
C PHE A 245 -6.61 7.10 -3.23
N TYR A 246 -5.83 7.96 -2.58
CA TYR A 246 -4.89 8.86 -3.24
C TYR A 246 -3.59 8.16 -3.64
N GLY A 247 -2.70 8.90 -4.31
CA GLY A 247 -1.51 8.33 -4.94
C GLY A 247 -1.92 7.40 -6.08
N LEU A 248 -1.36 6.19 -6.11
CA LEU A 248 -1.76 5.18 -7.08
C LEU A 248 -3.06 4.43 -6.71
N GLY A 249 -3.72 4.73 -5.59
CA GLY A 249 -4.94 4.03 -5.16
C GLY A 249 -4.72 3.03 -4.02
N GLY A 250 -3.83 3.36 -3.08
CA GLY A 250 -3.56 2.50 -1.92
C GLY A 250 -2.88 1.18 -2.30
N TRP A 251 -3.13 0.10 -1.54
CA TRP A 251 -2.46 -1.19 -1.79
C TRP A 251 -2.73 -1.76 -3.17
N LYS A 252 -3.98 -1.65 -3.64
CA LYS A 252 -4.39 -2.20 -4.94
C LYS A 252 -3.56 -1.60 -6.08
N GLY A 253 -3.59 -0.28 -6.22
CA GLY A 253 -2.87 0.37 -7.32
C GLY A 253 -1.35 0.23 -7.21
N ASN A 254 -0.82 0.14 -5.99
CA ASN A 254 0.60 -0.17 -5.81
C ASN A 254 0.99 -1.56 -6.33
N TYR A 255 0.15 -2.56 -6.06
CA TYR A 255 0.41 -3.93 -6.49
C TYR A 255 0.17 -4.09 -7.99
N GLU A 256 -0.81 -3.37 -8.55
CA GLU A 256 -1.01 -3.26 -10.01
C GLU A 256 0.23 -2.62 -10.67
N ALA A 257 0.78 -1.54 -10.14
CA ALA A 257 1.99 -0.91 -10.69
C ALA A 257 3.24 -1.81 -10.62
N ILE A 258 3.40 -2.59 -9.54
CA ILE A 258 4.45 -3.61 -9.43
C ILE A 258 4.26 -4.66 -10.51
N ALA A 259 3.04 -5.19 -10.67
CA ALA A 259 2.73 -6.18 -11.69
C ALA A 259 3.02 -5.68 -13.11
N GLU A 260 2.52 -4.48 -13.46
CA GLU A 260 2.76 -3.86 -14.76
C GLU A 260 4.24 -3.67 -15.09
N THR A 261 5.07 -3.38 -14.09
CA THR A 261 6.52 -3.22 -14.27
C THR A 261 7.23 -4.55 -14.52
N LEU A 262 6.75 -5.63 -13.90
CA LEU A 262 7.37 -6.96 -13.95
C LEU A 262 6.89 -7.80 -15.14
N ILE A 263 5.67 -7.58 -15.62
CA ILE A 263 5.15 -8.26 -16.81
C ILE A 263 6.00 -7.90 -18.04
N GLY A 264 6.40 -8.93 -18.80
CA GLY A 264 7.31 -8.83 -19.94
C GLY A 264 8.80 -8.94 -19.57
N GLN A 265 9.15 -8.91 -18.28
CA GLN A 265 10.53 -9.14 -17.83
C GLN A 265 10.85 -10.64 -17.81
N ASN A 266 12.14 -10.97 -17.95
CA ASN A 266 12.60 -12.35 -17.83
C ASN A 266 12.94 -12.68 -16.37
N ALA A 267 12.18 -13.59 -15.77
CA ALA A 267 12.29 -14.02 -14.38
C ALA A 267 13.64 -14.68 -14.04
N THR A 268 14.36 -15.23 -15.03
CA THR A 268 15.70 -15.80 -14.84
C THR A 268 16.77 -14.74 -14.63
N GLN A 269 16.48 -13.48 -14.99
CA GLN A 269 17.37 -12.33 -14.82
C GLN A 269 16.91 -11.43 -13.66
N MET A 270 15.63 -11.45 -13.35
CA MET A 270 15.00 -10.64 -12.31
C MET A 270 14.65 -11.50 -11.10
N VAL A 271 15.68 -11.83 -10.31
CA VAL A 271 15.55 -12.72 -9.15
C VAL A 271 15.08 -12.01 -7.86
N SER A 272 14.74 -10.73 -7.94
CA SER A 272 14.16 -9.95 -6.85
C SER A 272 13.50 -8.68 -7.39
N ILE A 273 12.47 -8.19 -6.69
CA ILE A 273 11.89 -6.85 -6.93
C ILE A 273 12.82 -5.75 -6.38
N ILE A 274 13.69 -6.08 -5.44
CA ILE A 274 14.69 -5.16 -4.89
C ILE A 274 16.03 -5.40 -5.57
N ASP A 275 16.64 -4.34 -6.06
CA ASP A 275 18.02 -4.41 -6.54
C ASP A 275 19.01 -4.40 -5.36
N TRP A 276 19.42 -5.60 -4.94
CA TRP A 276 20.39 -5.78 -3.85
C TRP A 276 21.83 -5.43 -4.25
N SER A 277 22.11 -5.08 -5.51
CA SER A 277 23.44 -4.61 -5.91
C SER A 277 23.78 -3.24 -5.34
N PHE A 278 22.77 -2.46 -4.93
CA PHE A 278 22.99 -1.23 -4.18
C PHE A 278 23.46 -1.54 -2.76
N GLU A 279 24.70 -1.15 -2.45
CA GLU A 279 25.37 -1.42 -1.17
C GLU A 279 24.52 -1.06 0.05
N ARG A 280 23.75 0.04 -0.02
CA ARG A 280 22.87 0.49 1.07
C ARG A 280 21.79 -0.53 1.46
N TYR A 281 21.36 -1.38 0.53
CA TYR A 281 20.37 -2.44 0.76
C TYR A 281 21.03 -3.76 1.12
N ALA A 282 22.14 -4.10 0.47
CA ALA A 282 22.92 -5.30 0.77
C ALA A 282 23.37 -5.33 2.24
N LEU A 283 23.82 -4.20 2.79
CA LEU A 283 24.21 -4.07 4.20
C LEU A 283 23.05 -4.29 5.19
N GLY A 284 21.80 -4.33 4.71
CA GLY A 284 20.61 -4.58 5.52
C GLY A 284 20.24 -6.06 5.67
N VAL A 285 20.91 -6.96 4.94
CA VAL A 285 20.66 -8.41 4.96
C VAL A 285 21.67 -9.07 5.90
N ASN A 286 21.20 -9.84 6.88
CA ASN A 286 22.07 -10.58 7.81
C ASN A 286 22.52 -11.93 7.23
N GLU A 287 23.36 -12.65 7.98
CA GLU A 287 23.88 -13.98 7.63
C GLU A 287 22.80 -15.08 7.45
N ASN A 288 21.58 -14.84 7.92
CA ASN A 288 20.44 -15.72 7.76
C ASN A 288 19.52 -15.30 6.59
N ASN A 289 20.01 -14.45 5.68
CA ASN A 289 19.24 -13.83 4.59
C ASN A 289 17.99 -13.08 5.07
N GLN A 290 18.04 -12.48 6.26
CA GLN A 290 16.93 -11.68 6.77
C GLN A 290 17.24 -10.20 6.62
N PHE A 291 16.31 -9.44 6.03
CA PHE A 291 16.45 -8.01 5.84
C PHE A 291 15.79 -7.22 6.98
N GLY A 292 16.54 -6.32 7.62
CA GLY A 292 15.99 -5.28 8.49
C GLY A 292 15.65 -5.68 9.93
N ILE A 293 16.33 -6.70 10.48
CA ILE A 293 16.10 -7.22 11.85
C ILE A 293 17.15 -6.71 12.87
N ASP A 294 18.40 -6.51 12.46
CA ASP A 294 19.51 -6.27 13.42
C ASP A 294 20.42 -5.07 13.13
N VAL A 295 20.09 -4.22 12.15
CA VAL A 295 20.95 -3.07 11.79
C VAL A 295 20.33 -1.74 12.17
N GLN A 296 21.11 -0.89 12.85
CA GLN A 296 20.88 0.55 13.02
C GLN A 296 21.09 1.31 11.68
N ALA A 297 20.83 0.66 10.54
CA ALA A 297 21.18 1.16 9.22
C ALA A 297 19.98 1.82 8.53
N GLY A 298 20.24 2.96 7.91
CA GLY A 298 19.29 3.70 7.08
C GLY A 298 18.76 2.95 5.85
N GLY A 299 19.20 1.71 5.59
CA GLY A 299 18.65 0.82 4.56
C GLY A 299 17.16 0.53 4.74
N THR A 300 16.67 0.49 5.99
CA THR A 300 15.24 0.33 6.30
C THR A 300 14.43 1.58 5.97
N ARG A 301 15.05 2.77 6.05
CA ARG A 301 14.44 4.06 5.64
C ARG A 301 14.39 4.23 4.12
N THR A 302 15.22 3.50 3.38
CA THR A 302 15.44 3.69 1.93
C THR A 302 15.01 2.50 1.06
N ALA A 303 14.87 1.27 1.55
CA ALA A 303 14.05 0.25 0.87
C ALA A 303 12.55 0.60 1.00
N GLN A 304 12.25 1.53 1.90
CA GLN A 304 11.03 2.31 1.98
C GLN A 304 11.06 3.59 1.11
N ASP A 305 12.13 3.89 0.33
CA ASP A 305 12.10 4.95 -0.73
C ASP A 305 11.13 4.59 -1.88
N SER A 306 10.20 3.65 -1.65
CA SER A 306 8.90 3.65 -2.33
C SER A 306 8.14 4.97 -2.17
N TYR A 307 8.59 5.87 -1.27
CA TYR A 307 8.17 7.27 -1.23
C TYR A 307 8.48 8.03 -2.53
N ASP A 308 9.64 7.83 -3.16
CA ASP A 308 10.13 8.71 -4.24
C ASP A 308 9.94 8.13 -5.66
N THR A 309 9.59 6.85 -5.85
CA THR A 309 9.67 6.24 -7.19
C THR A 309 8.59 5.26 -7.64
N ILE A 310 7.81 4.59 -6.79
CA ILE A 310 6.95 3.48 -7.29
C ILE A 310 5.49 3.50 -6.79
N ALA A 311 5.05 4.37 -5.88
CA ALA A 311 3.71 4.14 -5.29
C ALA A 311 2.92 5.32 -4.72
N GLY A 312 3.52 6.46 -4.36
CA GLY A 312 2.77 7.50 -3.63
C GLY A 312 2.14 7.01 -2.30
N ALA A 313 2.51 5.81 -1.84
CA ALA A 313 2.04 5.19 -0.60
C ALA A 313 3.05 4.14 -0.12
N THR A 314 3.29 4.07 1.19
CA THR A 314 4.32 3.25 1.85
C THR A 314 4.19 1.74 1.57
N VAL A 315 4.75 1.22 0.47
CA VAL A 315 4.91 -0.22 0.26
C VAL A 315 6.25 -0.66 0.83
N ARG A 316 6.24 -1.66 1.71
CA ARG A 316 7.47 -2.25 2.25
C ARG A 316 7.97 -3.36 1.34
N MET A 317 8.52 -3.00 0.18
CA MET A 317 8.92 -3.92 -0.91
C MET A 317 9.68 -5.18 -0.48
N SER A 318 10.28 -5.21 0.71
CA SER A 318 10.97 -6.38 1.24
C SER A 318 10.11 -7.63 1.33
N ARG A 319 8.85 -7.53 1.80
CA ARG A 319 7.98 -8.72 1.97
C ARG A 319 7.30 -9.12 0.65
N GLU A 320 6.96 -8.17 -0.22
CA GLU A 320 6.50 -8.43 -1.58
C GLU A 320 7.62 -9.09 -2.41
N SER A 321 8.88 -8.68 -2.18
CA SER A 321 10.05 -9.35 -2.77
C SER A 321 10.20 -10.78 -2.27
N THR A 322 9.96 -11.06 -0.98
CA THR A 322 10.03 -12.43 -0.45
C THR A 322 8.98 -13.34 -1.09
N SER A 323 7.72 -12.89 -1.21
CA SER A 323 6.67 -13.70 -1.86
C SER A 323 6.97 -13.92 -3.35
N PHE A 324 7.48 -12.90 -4.06
CA PHE A 324 7.92 -13.04 -5.45
C PHE A 324 9.10 -14.01 -5.61
N GLN A 325 10.14 -13.90 -4.77
CA GLN A 325 11.26 -14.83 -4.76
C GLN A 325 10.82 -16.27 -4.53
N ARG A 326 9.84 -16.49 -3.65
CA ARG A 326 9.28 -17.84 -3.47
C ARG A 326 8.51 -18.34 -4.68
N ALA A 327 7.82 -17.48 -5.42
CA ALA A 327 7.25 -17.89 -6.71
C ALA A 327 8.36 -18.37 -7.68
N LEU A 328 9.53 -17.71 -7.68
CA LEU A 328 10.71 -18.15 -8.44
C LEU A 328 11.31 -19.47 -7.92
N VAL A 329 11.27 -19.73 -6.61
CA VAL A 329 11.66 -21.02 -6.03
C VAL A 329 10.77 -22.14 -6.57
N ILE A 330 9.44 -21.94 -6.56
CA ILE A 330 8.50 -22.94 -7.09
C ILE A 330 8.71 -23.13 -8.61
N ALA A 331 9.07 -22.08 -9.34
CA ALA A 331 9.45 -22.15 -10.75
C ALA A 331 10.80 -22.84 -11.02
N GLY A 332 11.57 -23.18 -9.97
CA GLY A 332 12.90 -23.79 -10.11
C GLY A 332 13.99 -22.85 -10.63
N ILE A 333 13.77 -21.53 -10.54
CA ILE A 333 14.71 -20.49 -11.01
C ILE A 333 15.78 -20.17 -9.95
N ILE A 334 15.37 -20.13 -8.68
CA ILE A 334 16.26 -19.97 -7.52
C ILE A 334 15.97 -21.04 -6.46
N THR A 335 16.82 -21.15 -5.44
CA THR A 335 16.60 -22.02 -4.27
C THR A 335 16.05 -21.23 -3.08
N GLU A 336 15.41 -21.92 -2.13
CA GLU A 336 14.93 -21.28 -0.89
C GLU A 336 16.07 -20.63 -0.09
N GLU A 337 17.29 -21.19 -0.15
CA GLU A 337 18.48 -20.61 0.48
C GLU A 337 18.86 -19.24 -0.09
N GLN A 338 18.40 -18.90 -1.30
CA GLN A 338 18.63 -17.60 -1.95
C GLN A 338 17.54 -16.58 -1.62
N VAL A 339 16.44 -16.98 -0.98
CA VAL A 339 15.34 -16.09 -0.62
C VAL A 339 15.80 -15.14 0.48
N ILE A 340 15.54 -13.85 0.29
CA ILE A 340 15.74 -12.83 1.31
C ILE A 340 14.41 -12.65 2.03
N ILE A 341 14.39 -12.99 3.32
CA ILE A 341 13.21 -12.84 4.19
C ILE A 341 13.10 -11.37 4.57
N GLY A 342 12.12 -10.70 3.98
CA GLY A 342 11.82 -9.31 4.20
C GLY A 342 11.11 -9.06 5.51
N ARG A 343 11.18 -7.82 5.99
CA ARG A 343 10.40 -7.38 7.13
C ARG A 343 8.92 -7.27 6.75
N PHE A 344 8.07 -7.91 7.54
CA PHE A 344 6.62 -7.77 7.45
C PHE A 344 6.11 -6.52 8.19
#